data_AF-A0A4S8M8H6-F1
#
_entry.id   AF-A0A4S8M8H6-F1
#
_cell.length_a   1.000
_cell.length_b   1.000
_cell.length_c   1.000
_cell.angle_alpha   90.00
_cell.angle_beta   90.00
_cell.angle_gamma   90.00
#
_symmetry.space_group_name_H-M   'P 1'
#
loop_
_entity.id
_entity.type
_entity.pdbx_description
1 polymer ?
#
loop_
_entity_poly.entity_id
_entity_poly.type
_entity_poly.pdbx_seq_one_letter_code
_entity_poly.pdbx_strand_id
1 'polypeptide(L)'
;MDSYYEAANALLKDMVEWYDAGLGGFSTWSPSIYDTAWVSLVSRTMPNGSMHWVFPECFQFIYDHQLEDGSWRAPGCSNFDDSIINTLACLLSFKRHETRGSEYTDLPQRIEKAASFLRGATRSWNVEAVERIAFEVILPRLLELLESEGFHFDIPNRDTLYEIYARKLKKIDFESLYKPDAVRSGALHSLEAFAGICDFDRLAHHKRNGNFFASPASTAAYLMSVSVWDEEAENYLRHVIEQYKVYGNGVVGCAWPTTVMDFSWSVCNIMESGFKLDKLDKHSLTRIGDILHSYLTSENGIIGFAPNVTPDADDTSKALATLLHIGNPFPLDNMIEAFEVSTHFQCYQHERNPSVTVNCNVLMTLLHYPDPNKYSKQILKASEFVINEYWNSNRVVEDKWHASPWYPGLVATRAMTKLLHLHTQGYLKDASENLVRVKIPAVLFKILSTILQTQNDDGSWGINGNPEETAYCVLSLARVSSLPHVASFRDQVDASIAAGRRYLEPWLTRKLEANALVWLEKVLYYVERICRSSVIAALNAPVPTYSPETLFPDGNISRFDRLFSVTEDLRKFT
;
A
#
# COMPACT_ATOMS: atom_id res chain seq x y z
N MET A 1 -27.86 11.51 -1.62
CA MET A 1 -27.82 10.07 -1.32
C MET A 1 -27.74 9.26 -2.61
N ASP A 2 -28.61 9.47 -3.59
CA ASP A 2 -28.59 8.67 -4.84
C ASP A 2 -27.33 8.88 -5.69
N SER A 3 -26.74 10.07 -5.71
CA SER A 3 -25.52 10.38 -6.48
C SER A 3 -24.28 9.57 -6.06
N TYR A 4 -24.15 9.19 -4.78
CA TYR A 4 -22.99 8.40 -4.33
C TYR A 4 -23.14 6.91 -4.65
N TYR A 5 -24.38 6.40 -4.71
CA TYR A 5 -24.64 5.05 -5.23
C TYR A 5 -24.32 4.96 -6.72
N GLU A 6 -24.66 6.00 -7.49
CA GLU A 6 -24.26 6.09 -8.90
C GLU A 6 -22.73 6.06 -9.07
N ALA A 7 -22.00 6.86 -8.28
CA ALA A 7 -20.54 6.86 -8.29
C ALA A 7 -19.94 5.50 -7.89
N ALA A 8 -20.47 4.86 -6.84
CA ALA A 8 -20.04 3.53 -6.42
C ALA A 8 -20.28 2.48 -7.52
N ASN A 9 -21.45 2.50 -8.16
CA ASN A 9 -21.80 1.58 -9.23
C ASN A 9 -20.98 1.82 -10.50
N ALA A 10 -20.67 3.08 -10.83
CA ALA A 10 -19.76 3.41 -11.93
C ALA A 10 -18.35 2.86 -11.66
N LEU A 11 -17.84 3.01 -10.43
CA LEU A 11 -16.55 2.46 -10.04
C LEU A 11 -16.51 0.93 -10.14
N LEU A 12 -17.55 0.24 -9.64
CA LEU A 12 -17.65 -1.22 -9.71
C LEU A 12 -17.70 -1.74 -11.16
N LYS A 13 -18.41 -1.04 -12.04
CA LYS A 13 -18.48 -1.37 -13.47
C LYS A 13 -17.13 -1.18 -14.14
N ASP A 14 -16.51 -0.03 -13.92
CA ASP A 14 -15.21 0.29 -14.49
C ASP A 14 -14.15 -0.74 -14.09
N MET A 15 -14.05 -1.15 -12.81
CA MET A 15 -13.08 -2.18 -12.41
C MET A 15 -13.34 -3.53 -13.09
N VAL A 16 -14.60 -3.90 -13.35
CA VAL A 16 -14.94 -5.14 -14.06
C VAL A 16 -14.65 -5.03 -15.56
N GLU A 17 -14.84 -3.85 -16.15
CA GLU A 17 -14.51 -3.58 -17.57
C GLU A 17 -13.00 -3.59 -17.82
N TRP A 18 -12.20 -3.13 -16.85
CA TRP A 18 -10.73 -3.18 -16.91
C TRP A 18 -10.16 -4.58 -16.73
N TYR A 19 -10.89 -5.46 -16.02
CA TYR A 19 -10.43 -6.82 -15.80
C TYR A 19 -10.46 -7.64 -17.09
N ASP A 20 -9.28 -8.11 -17.53
CA ASP A 20 -9.15 -9.05 -18.62
C ASP A 20 -8.49 -10.36 -18.14
N ALA A 21 -9.29 -11.45 -18.17
CA ALA A 21 -8.82 -12.77 -17.78
C ALA A 21 -7.77 -13.35 -18.76
N GLY A 22 -7.85 -13.00 -20.04
CA GLY A 22 -6.89 -13.42 -21.07
C GLY A 22 -5.53 -12.72 -20.90
N LEU A 23 -5.53 -11.56 -20.26
CA LEU A 23 -4.32 -10.83 -19.89
C LEU A 23 -3.83 -11.20 -18.48
N GLY A 24 -4.66 -11.87 -17.67
CA GLY A 24 -4.29 -12.32 -16.33
C GLY A 24 -4.61 -11.31 -15.22
N GLY A 25 -5.29 -10.20 -15.53
CA GLY A 25 -5.73 -9.21 -14.55
C GLY A 25 -5.74 -7.77 -15.08
N PHE A 26 -5.74 -6.82 -14.15
CA PHE A 26 -5.56 -5.39 -14.42
C PHE A 26 -4.77 -4.74 -13.28
N SER A 27 -4.43 -3.46 -13.44
CA SER A 27 -3.85 -2.65 -12.37
C SER A 27 -4.25 -1.20 -12.50
N THR A 28 -4.46 -0.53 -11.37
CA THR A 28 -4.60 0.94 -11.32
C THR A 28 -3.58 1.62 -10.42
N TRP A 29 -2.45 0.93 -10.21
CA TRP A 29 -1.31 1.51 -9.52
C TRP A 29 -0.68 2.59 -10.39
N SER A 30 -0.18 3.65 -9.75
CA SER A 30 0.43 4.75 -10.47
C SER A 30 1.71 4.32 -11.19
N PRO A 31 2.10 5.04 -12.27
CA PRO A 31 3.36 4.78 -12.96
C PRO A 31 4.59 4.88 -12.04
N SER A 32 5.60 4.04 -12.30
CA SER A 32 6.88 4.00 -11.60
C SER A 32 8.03 4.40 -12.54
N ILE A 33 8.68 5.52 -12.23
CA ILE A 33 9.87 5.96 -12.97
C ILE A 33 11.03 4.97 -12.75
N TYR A 34 11.20 4.51 -11.50
CA TYR A 34 12.21 3.52 -11.14
C TYR A 34 12.09 2.24 -11.99
N ASP A 35 10.91 1.63 -12.06
CA ASP A 35 10.72 0.41 -12.83
C ASP A 35 10.87 0.67 -14.34
N THR A 36 10.37 1.80 -14.83
CA THR A 36 10.54 2.21 -16.24
C THR A 36 12.02 2.34 -16.61
N ALA A 37 12.86 2.87 -15.71
CA ALA A 37 14.30 2.96 -15.91
C ALA A 37 14.95 1.56 -16.00
N TRP A 38 14.53 0.60 -15.17
CA TRP A 38 15.00 -0.78 -15.26
C TRP A 38 14.57 -1.48 -16.54
N VAL A 39 13.33 -1.30 -16.99
CA VAL A 39 12.84 -1.87 -18.26
C VAL A 39 13.60 -1.27 -19.45
N SER A 40 13.94 0.02 -19.40
CA SER A 40 14.74 0.69 -20.46
C SER A 40 16.16 0.15 -20.62
N LEU A 41 16.67 -0.60 -19.63
CA LEU A 41 17.99 -1.24 -19.66
C LEU A 41 17.98 -2.62 -20.35
N VAL A 42 16.81 -3.16 -20.70
CA VAL A 42 16.74 -4.49 -21.30
C VAL A 42 17.30 -4.46 -22.73
N SER A 43 18.41 -5.16 -22.92
CA SER A 43 19.08 -5.30 -24.20
C SER A 43 19.25 -6.77 -24.57
N ARG A 44 19.09 -7.09 -25.86
CA ARG A 44 19.33 -8.42 -26.42
C ARG A 44 20.54 -8.37 -27.36
N THR A 45 21.47 -9.32 -27.21
CA THR A 45 22.55 -9.52 -28.19
C THR A 45 22.02 -10.42 -29.29
N MET A 46 22.04 -9.93 -30.53
CA MET A 46 21.57 -10.65 -31.71
C MET A 46 22.65 -11.61 -32.23
N PRO A 47 22.30 -12.63 -33.05
CA PRO A 47 23.26 -13.62 -33.56
C PRO A 47 24.43 -13.04 -34.37
N ASN A 48 24.25 -11.85 -34.96
CA ASN A 48 25.28 -11.10 -35.69
C ASN A 48 26.22 -10.31 -34.76
N GLY A 49 26.07 -10.41 -33.43
CA GLY A 49 26.85 -9.70 -32.43
C GLY A 49 26.37 -8.26 -32.13
N SER A 50 25.34 -7.75 -32.82
CA SER A 50 24.79 -6.42 -32.53
C SER A 50 23.89 -6.46 -31.30
N MET A 51 23.94 -5.40 -30.49
CA MET A 51 23.03 -5.19 -29.36
C MET A 51 21.78 -4.44 -29.81
N HIS A 52 20.62 -4.84 -29.31
CA HIS A 52 19.34 -4.18 -29.54
C HIS A 52 18.63 -3.87 -28.21
N TRP A 53 18.20 -2.63 -28.00
CA TRP A 53 17.34 -2.25 -26.88
C TRP A 53 15.92 -2.76 -27.13
N VAL A 54 15.39 -3.60 -26.23
CA VAL A 54 14.13 -4.33 -26.47
C VAL A 54 12.89 -3.45 -26.28
N PHE A 55 13.01 -2.45 -25.40
CA PHE A 55 11.94 -1.49 -25.04
C PHE A 55 12.43 -0.04 -25.17
N PRO A 56 12.74 0.45 -26.39
CA PRO A 56 13.20 1.82 -26.61
C PRO A 56 12.18 2.88 -26.14
N GLU A 57 10.88 2.56 -26.14
CA GLU A 57 9.82 3.41 -25.63
C GLU A 57 9.95 3.73 -24.14
N CYS A 58 10.47 2.80 -23.33
CA CYS A 58 10.74 3.05 -21.91
C CYS A 58 11.88 4.05 -21.73
N PHE A 59 12.92 3.96 -22.58
CA PHE A 59 14.00 4.94 -22.58
C PHE A 59 13.50 6.32 -23.03
N GLN A 60 12.70 6.38 -24.08
CA GLN A 60 12.07 7.62 -24.54
C GLN A 60 11.26 8.27 -23.42
N PHE A 61 10.48 7.49 -22.68
CA PHE A 61 9.70 8.00 -21.56
C PHE A 61 10.59 8.69 -20.52
N ILE A 62 11.64 8.01 -20.01
CA ILE A 62 12.52 8.64 -19.01
C ILE A 62 13.33 9.80 -19.62
N TYR A 63 13.65 9.77 -20.91
CA TYR A 63 14.30 10.86 -21.63
C TYR A 63 13.45 12.15 -21.63
N ASP A 64 12.16 12.02 -21.91
CA ASP A 64 11.23 13.15 -21.98
C ASP A 64 10.83 13.71 -20.60
N HIS A 65 10.98 12.91 -19.54
CA HIS A 65 10.52 13.26 -18.19
C HIS A 65 11.64 13.71 -17.23
N GLN A 66 12.85 13.95 -17.72
CA GLN A 66 13.89 14.59 -16.90
C GLN A 66 13.50 16.04 -16.59
N LEU A 67 13.51 16.41 -15.31
CA LEU A 67 13.22 17.78 -14.87
C LEU A 67 14.38 18.73 -15.16
N GLU A 68 14.10 20.04 -15.12
CA GLU A 68 15.10 21.08 -15.39
C GLU A 68 16.33 21.00 -14.47
N ASP A 69 16.12 20.61 -13.21
CA ASP A 69 17.17 20.43 -12.21
C ASP A 69 17.97 19.13 -12.39
N GLY A 70 17.60 18.29 -13.36
CA GLY A 70 18.26 17.03 -13.69
C GLY A 70 17.67 15.79 -13.02
N SER A 71 16.72 15.96 -12.10
CA SER A 71 16.10 14.85 -11.38
C SER A 71 14.90 14.24 -12.11
N TRP A 72 14.46 13.09 -11.60
CA TRP A 72 13.16 12.51 -11.93
C TRP A 72 12.27 12.49 -10.70
N ARG A 73 11.03 12.97 -10.86
CA ARG A 73 9.99 12.95 -9.83
C ARG A 73 8.67 12.65 -10.49
N ALA A 74 7.78 11.96 -9.77
CA ALA A 74 6.39 11.91 -10.19
C ALA A 74 5.81 13.35 -10.16
N PRO A 75 5.07 13.80 -11.19
CA PRO A 75 4.59 15.18 -11.28
C PRO A 75 3.74 15.61 -10.08
N GLY A 76 4.22 16.58 -9.29
CA GLY A 76 3.57 17.04 -8.05
C GLY A 76 4.00 16.30 -6.78
N CYS A 77 4.88 15.31 -6.88
CA CYS A 77 5.49 14.66 -5.74
C CYS A 77 6.57 15.55 -5.12
N SER A 78 6.40 15.88 -3.84
CA SER A 78 7.40 16.61 -3.04
C SER A 78 8.31 15.67 -2.25
N ASN A 79 8.13 14.35 -2.37
CA ASN A 79 8.99 13.37 -1.70
C ASN A 79 10.40 13.42 -2.31
N PHE A 80 11.37 13.77 -1.47
CA PHE A 80 12.75 13.93 -1.88
C PHE A 80 13.48 12.59 -2.03
N ASP A 81 13.13 11.59 -1.22
CA ASP A 81 13.78 10.27 -1.19
C ASP A 81 13.57 9.51 -2.50
N ASP A 82 12.31 9.48 -2.98
CA ASP A 82 11.98 8.83 -4.24
C ASP A 82 12.63 9.54 -5.43
N SER A 83 12.81 10.87 -5.34
CA SER A 83 13.52 11.62 -6.39
C SER A 83 14.95 11.15 -6.53
N ILE A 84 15.63 10.84 -5.42
CA ILE A 84 17.00 10.32 -5.42
C ILE A 84 17.04 8.95 -6.08
N ILE A 85 16.21 7.99 -5.65
CA ILE A 85 16.20 6.63 -6.20
C ILE A 85 15.81 6.59 -7.68
N ASN A 86 14.77 7.34 -8.08
CA ASN A 86 14.39 7.47 -9.48
C ASN A 86 15.56 8.04 -10.31
N THR A 87 16.23 9.07 -9.82
CA THR A 87 17.35 9.70 -10.53
C THR A 87 18.57 8.79 -10.62
N LEU A 88 18.87 8.00 -9.59
CA LEU A 88 19.93 6.99 -9.64
C LEU A 88 19.66 5.94 -10.74
N ALA A 89 18.43 5.42 -10.82
CA ALA A 89 18.05 4.42 -11.82
C ALA A 89 18.06 5.00 -13.25
N CYS A 90 17.52 6.22 -13.43
CA CYS A 90 17.53 6.90 -14.72
C CYS A 90 18.96 7.28 -15.16
N LEU A 91 19.84 7.70 -14.24
CA LEU A 91 21.24 7.97 -14.55
C LEU A 91 21.96 6.71 -15.03
N LEU A 92 21.74 5.57 -14.39
CA LEU A 92 22.30 4.29 -14.83
C LEU A 92 21.83 3.94 -16.24
N SER A 93 20.54 4.12 -16.52
CA SER A 93 19.97 3.94 -17.87
C SER A 93 20.63 4.85 -18.90
N PHE A 94 20.65 6.16 -18.64
CA PHE A 94 21.23 7.15 -19.54
C PHE A 94 22.69 6.85 -19.84
N LYS A 95 23.49 6.52 -18.81
CA LYS A 95 24.90 6.21 -19.00
C LYS A 95 25.13 4.98 -19.85
N ARG A 96 24.34 3.91 -19.67
CA ARG A 96 24.45 2.69 -20.47
C ARG A 96 23.98 2.88 -21.90
N HIS A 97 22.97 3.72 -22.13
CA HIS A 97 22.55 4.13 -23.46
C HIS A 97 23.66 4.95 -24.16
N GLU A 98 24.25 5.94 -23.47
CA GLU A 98 25.37 6.73 -23.99
C GLU A 98 26.55 5.85 -24.42
N THR A 99 27.03 4.97 -23.54
CA THR A 99 28.17 4.09 -23.80
C THR A 99 27.94 3.14 -24.97
N ARG A 100 26.68 2.83 -25.30
CA ARG A 100 26.31 1.90 -26.38
C ARG A 100 25.91 2.61 -27.68
N GLY A 101 26.23 3.89 -27.83
CA GLY A 101 26.07 4.63 -29.08
C GLY A 101 24.65 5.16 -29.30
N SER A 102 24.06 5.75 -28.26
CA SER A 102 22.77 6.43 -28.34
C SER A 102 22.73 7.52 -29.42
N GLU A 103 21.57 7.69 -30.06
CA GLU A 103 21.33 8.72 -31.08
C GLU A 103 21.12 10.14 -30.48
N TYR A 104 20.90 10.24 -29.16
CA TYR A 104 20.64 11.50 -28.46
C TYR A 104 21.93 12.29 -28.21
N THR A 105 22.11 13.37 -28.97
CA THR A 105 23.32 14.20 -28.90
C THR A 105 23.48 15.02 -27.61
N ASP A 106 22.38 15.28 -26.89
CA ASP A 106 22.37 16.04 -25.62
C ASP A 106 22.45 15.12 -24.39
N LEU A 107 22.52 13.80 -24.57
CA LEU A 107 22.56 12.82 -23.48
C LEU A 107 23.73 13.06 -22.49
N PRO A 108 24.96 13.44 -22.91
CA PRO A 108 26.03 13.77 -21.98
C PRO A 108 25.68 14.94 -21.05
N GLN A 109 24.98 15.96 -21.56
CA GLN A 109 24.55 17.11 -20.75
C GLN A 109 23.49 16.70 -19.73
N ARG A 110 22.55 15.83 -20.13
CA ARG A 110 21.49 15.31 -19.26
C ARG A 110 22.03 14.42 -18.16
N ILE A 111 23.00 13.57 -18.48
CA ILE A 111 23.76 12.75 -17.52
C ILE A 111 24.43 13.65 -16.47
N GLU A 112 25.11 14.72 -16.91
CA GLU A 112 25.79 15.63 -15.98
C GLU A 112 24.80 16.39 -15.08
N LYS A 113 23.64 16.81 -15.60
CA LYS A 113 22.57 17.41 -14.77
C LYS A 113 22.08 16.45 -13.69
N ALA A 114 21.79 15.19 -14.05
CA ALA A 114 21.36 14.17 -13.10
C ALA A 114 22.42 13.90 -12.02
N ALA A 115 23.68 13.76 -12.43
CA ALA A 115 24.80 13.59 -11.51
C ALA A 115 24.98 14.81 -10.59
N SER A 116 24.81 16.03 -11.13
CA SER A 116 24.87 17.26 -10.34
C SER A 116 23.75 17.34 -9.31
N PHE A 117 22.52 17.01 -9.68
CA PHE A 117 21.40 16.91 -8.75
C PHE A 117 21.73 15.94 -7.62
N LEU A 118 22.14 14.71 -7.96
CA LEU A 118 22.46 13.67 -6.97
C LEU A 118 23.58 14.09 -6.02
N ARG A 119 24.67 14.69 -6.53
CA ARG A 119 25.76 15.20 -5.68
C ARG A 119 25.31 16.25 -4.67
N GLY A 120 24.27 17.03 -4.99
CA GLY A 120 23.64 17.96 -4.04
C GLY A 120 22.70 17.23 -3.08
N ALA A 121 21.80 16.42 -3.62
CA ALA A 121 20.72 15.78 -2.89
C ALA A 121 21.19 14.75 -1.86
N THR A 122 22.21 13.95 -2.18
CA THR A 122 22.64 12.87 -1.30
C THR A 122 23.37 13.35 -0.05
N ARG A 123 24.02 14.52 -0.08
CA ARG A 123 24.85 15.04 1.03
C ARG A 123 24.11 15.25 2.34
N SER A 124 22.82 15.59 2.27
CA SER A 124 21.96 15.81 3.44
C SER A 124 20.87 14.74 3.55
N TRP A 125 21.03 13.62 2.86
CA TRP A 125 20.01 12.59 2.81
C TRP A 125 20.00 11.77 4.10
N ASN A 126 18.84 11.72 4.76
CA ASN A 126 18.63 10.85 5.91
C ASN A 126 18.19 9.45 5.46
N VAL A 127 19.12 8.70 4.89
CA VAL A 127 18.88 7.36 4.33
C VAL A 127 18.30 6.37 5.36
N GLU A 128 18.61 6.55 6.64
CA GLU A 128 18.14 5.69 7.74
C GLU A 128 16.65 5.86 8.05
N ALA A 129 16.04 7.00 7.66
CA ALA A 129 14.62 7.26 7.83
C ALA A 129 13.77 6.84 6.63
N VAL A 130 14.38 6.33 5.56
CA VAL A 130 13.66 5.92 4.35
C VAL A 130 13.08 4.53 4.52
N GLU A 131 11.76 4.44 4.58
CA GLU A 131 11.04 3.17 4.57
C GLU A 131 10.48 2.88 3.17
N ARG A 132 11.12 1.95 2.45
CA ARG A 132 10.67 1.44 1.15
C ARG A 132 10.94 -0.06 1.06
N ILE A 133 10.18 -0.76 0.22
CA ILE A 133 10.36 -2.20 0.01
C ILE A 133 11.75 -2.47 -0.57
N ALA A 134 12.49 -3.36 0.10
CA ALA A 134 13.84 -3.81 -0.29
C ALA A 134 14.89 -2.70 -0.47
N PHE A 135 14.65 -1.50 0.06
CA PHE A 135 15.51 -0.34 -0.11
C PHE A 135 16.96 -0.59 0.29
N GLU A 136 17.18 -1.27 1.42
CA GLU A 136 18.51 -1.53 1.97
C GLU A 136 19.29 -2.63 1.22
N VAL A 137 18.70 -3.21 0.17
CA VAL A 137 19.42 -4.04 -0.83
C VAL A 137 19.46 -3.38 -2.21
N ILE A 138 18.41 -2.65 -2.59
CA ILE A 138 18.33 -1.92 -3.87
C ILE A 138 19.34 -0.78 -3.93
N LEU A 139 19.34 0.11 -2.93
CA LEU A 139 20.19 1.30 -2.96
C LEU A 139 21.69 0.96 -3.03
N PRO A 140 22.25 0.09 -2.16
CA PRO A 140 23.65 -0.31 -2.26
C PRO A 140 24.00 -0.89 -3.63
N ARG A 141 23.12 -1.75 -4.19
CA ARG A 141 23.38 -2.35 -5.50
C ARG A 141 23.38 -1.32 -6.62
N LEU A 142 22.43 -0.39 -6.59
CA LEU A 142 22.35 0.67 -7.59
C LEU A 142 23.56 1.61 -7.52
N LEU A 143 24.05 1.92 -6.32
CA LEU A 143 25.30 2.66 -6.12
C LEU A 143 26.50 1.91 -6.70
N GLU A 144 26.66 0.61 -6.41
CA GLU A 144 27.75 -0.21 -6.96
C GLU A 144 27.72 -0.26 -8.50
N LEU A 145 26.53 -0.37 -9.09
CA LEU A 145 26.37 -0.32 -10.55
C LEU A 145 26.80 1.04 -11.11
N LEU A 146 26.38 2.15 -10.49
CA LEU A 146 26.78 3.50 -10.91
C LEU A 146 28.28 3.77 -10.73
N GLU A 147 28.89 3.26 -9.67
CA GLU A 147 30.33 3.35 -9.43
C GLU A 147 31.13 2.64 -10.51
N SER A 148 30.64 1.48 -10.98
CA SER A 148 31.24 0.77 -12.12
C SER A 148 31.18 1.56 -13.43
N GLU A 149 30.25 2.52 -13.53
CA GLU A 149 30.09 3.43 -14.66
C GLU A 149 30.77 4.80 -14.43
N GLY A 150 31.50 4.96 -13.31
CA GLY A 150 32.29 6.15 -12.97
C GLY A 150 31.61 7.18 -12.07
N PHE A 151 30.39 6.93 -11.58
CA PHE A 151 29.66 7.86 -10.71
C PHE A 151 29.79 7.48 -9.23
N HIS A 152 30.29 8.40 -8.44
CA HIS A 152 30.43 8.24 -6.99
C HIS A 152 29.65 9.34 -6.28
N PHE A 153 28.79 8.95 -5.34
CA PHE A 153 27.98 9.87 -4.55
C PHE A 153 28.32 9.74 -3.07
N ASP A 154 28.36 10.89 -2.39
CA ASP A 154 28.56 10.94 -0.96
C ASP A 154 27.23 10.67 -0.26
N ILE A 155 27.16 9.54 0.45
CA ILE A 155 25.97 9.06 1.16
C ILE A 155 26.29 9.11 2.66
N PRO A 156 25.59 9.94 3.46
CA PRO A 156 25.73 9.94 4.90
C PRO A 156 25.55 8.54 5.49
N ASN A 157 26.40 8.17 6.45
CA ASN A 157 26.39 6.87 7.12
C ASN A 157 26.46 5.66 6.15
N ARG A 158 27.18 5.81 5.02
CA ARG A 158 27.34 4.74 4.02
C ARG A 158 27.82 3.42 4.63
N ASP A 159 28.76 3.43 5.57
CA ASP A 159 29.24 2.21 6.22
C ASP A 159 28.09 1.46 6.93
N THR A 160 27.26 2.17 7.69
CA THR A 160 26.06 1.62 8.34
C THR A 160 25.10 1.02 7.32
N LEU A 161 24.84 1.71 6.20
CA LEU A 161 24.02 1.20 5.12
C LEU A 161 24.57 -0.12 4.56
N TYR A 162 25.88 -0.20 4.31
CA TYR A 162 26.52 -1.42 3.80
C TYR A 162 26.60 -2.55 4.83
N GLU A 163 26.69 -2.24 6.12
CA GLU A 163 26.53 -3.25 7.19
C GLU A 163 25.13 -3.84 7.22
N ILE A 164 24.09 -3.01 7.04
CA ILE A 164 22.70 -3.46 6.92
C ILE A 164 22.54 -4.32 5.67
N TYR A 165 23.06 -3.86 4.53
CA TYR A 165 23.06 -4.58 3.26
C TYR A 165 23.66 -5.99 3.40
N ALA A 166 24.88 -6.10 3.93
CA ALA A 166 25.55 -7.38 4.12
C ALA A 166 24.77 -8.31 5.07
N ARG A 167 24.15 -7.74 6.12
CA ARG A 167 23.31 -8.50 7.06
C ARG A 167 22.03 -9.00 6.41
N LYS A 168 21.38 -8.20 5.54
CA LYS A 168 20.18 -8.61 4.80
C LYS A 168 20.51 -9.66 3.75
N LEU A 169 21.59 -9.48 2.99
CA LEU A 169 22.00 -10.42 1.96
C LEU A 169 22.32 -11.82 2.55
N LYS A 170 22.97 -11.88 3.72
CA LYS A 170 23.22 -13.15 4.45
C LYS A 170 21.96 -13.89 4.89
N LYS A 171 20.80 -13.23 4.95
CA LYS A 171 19.51 -13.87 5.28
C LYS A 171 18.81 -14.45 4.06
N ILE A 172 19.27 -14.10 2.86
CA ILE A 172 18.71 -14.64 1.62
C ILE A 172 19.44 -15.95 1.34
N ASP A 173 18.74 -17.06 1.54
CA ASP A 173 19.25 -18.38 1.21
C ASP A 173 18.96 -18.70 -0.27
N PHE A 174 19.86 -18.26 -1.15
CA PHE A 174 19.75 -18.52 -2.58
C PHE A 174 19.74 -20.01 -2.90
N GLU A 175 20.50 -20.85 -2.18
CA GLU A 175 20.52 -22.29 -2.43
C GLU A 175 19.19 -22.95 -2.11
N SER A 176 18.46 -22.47 -1.11
CA SER A 176 17.07 -22.86 -0.91
C SER A 176 16.16 -22.33 -2.00
N LEU A 177 16.34 -21.09 -2.48
CA LEU A 177 15.56 -20.54 -3.60
C LEU A 177 15.79 -21.25 -4.93
N TYR A 178 16.93 -21.91 -5.12
CA TYR A 178 17.23 -22.65 -6.35
C TYR A 178 16.56 -24.02 -6.43
N LYS A 179 15.91 -24.48 -5.35
CA LYS A 179 15.25 -25.78 -5.35
C LYS A 179 13.90 -25.69 -6.07
N PRO A 180 13.51 -26.68 -6.90
CA PRO A 180 12.24 -26.63 -7.63
C PRO A 180 10.99 -26.52 -6.75
N ASP A 181 11.05 -26.99 -5.50
CA ASP A 181 9.99 -26.95 -4.49
C ASP A 181 10.12 -25.76 -3.53
N ALA A 182 10.99 -24.80 -3.82
CA ALA A 182 11.22 -23.64 -2.99
C ALA A 182 9.94 -22.81 -2.80
N VAL A 183 9.70 -22.42 -1.55
CA VAL A 183 8.65 -21.45 -1.23
C VAL A 183 9.05 -20.10 -1.84
N ARG A 184 8.10 -19.48 -2.52
CA ARG A 184 8.27 -18.14 -3.11
C ARG A 184 8.66 -17.16 -2.00
N SER A 185 9.68 -16.36 -2.26
CA SER A 185 10.17 -15.32 -1.34
C SER A 185 9.86 -13.94 -1.89
N GLY A 186 9.61 -12.97 -0.99
CA GLY A 186 9.54 -11.55 -1.36
C GLY A 186 10.81 -11.03 -2.04
N ALA A 187 11.96 -11.71 -1.91
CA ALA A 187 13.17 -11.38 -2.66
C ALA A 187 12.98 -11.44 -4.18
N LEU A 188 12.05 -12.27 -4.68
CA LEU A 188 11.71 -12.37 -6.10
C LEU A 188 11.07 -11.08 -6.65
N HIS A 189 10.56 -10.20 -5.78
CA HIS A 189 10.01 -8.90 -6.19
C HIS A 189 11.10 -7.85 -6.46
N SER A 190 12.34 -8.10 -6.03
CA SER A 190 13.45 -7.14 -6.13
C SER A 190 14.72 -7.77 -6.71
N LEU A 191 14.58 -8.60 -7.75
CA LEU A 191 15.73 -9.31 -8.34
C LEU A 191 16.80 -8.38 -8.91
N GLU A 192 16.45 -7.14 -9.27
CA GLU A 192 17.41 -6.15 -9.73
C GLU A 192 18.48 -5.82 -8.68
N ALA A 193 18.17 -6.00 -7.39
CA ALA A 193 19.13 -5.86 -6.30
C ALA A 193 20.18 -6.99 -6.25
N PHE A 194 19.96 -8.09 -6.98
CA PHE A 194 20.80 -9.29 -6.97
C PHE A 194 21.52 -9.55 -8.30
N ALA A 195 21.42 -8.63 -9.26
CA ALA A 195 22.13 -8.73 -10.53
C ALA A 195 23.65 -8.83 -10.32
N GLY A 196 24.25 -9.95 -10.73
CA GLY A 196 25.67 -10.28 -10.53
C GLY A 196 26.01 -10.90 -9.17
N ILE A 197 25.00 -11.19 -8.32
CA ILE A 197 25.18 -11.81 -7.00
C ILE A 197 24.67 -13.26 -7.00
N CYS A 198 23.58 -13.53 -7.72
CA CYS A 198 22.95 -14.84 -7.80
C CYS A 198 22.88 -15.33 -9.27
N ASP A 199 22.72 -16.63 -9.45
CA ASP A 199 22.44 -17.28 -10.73
C ASP A 199 20.95 -17.16 -11.08
N PHE A 200 20.64 -16.38 -12.12
CA PHE A 200 19.27 -16.13 -12.57
C PHE A 200 18.68 -17.28 -13.39
N ASP A 201 19.51 -18.09 -14.06
CA ASP A 201 19.03 -19.27 -14.79
C ASP A 201 18.40 -20.28 -13.82
N ARG A 202 19.00 -20.42 -12.63
CA ARG A 202 18.45 -21.27 -11.55
C ARG A 202 17.17 -20.70 -10.93
N LEU A 203 16.79 -19.46 -11.21
CA LEU A 203 15.54 -18.85 -10.72
C LEU A 203 14.36 -18.96 -11.70
N ALA A 204 14.59 -19.40 -12.95
CA ALA A 204 13.56 -19.46 -13.99
C ALA A 204 12.27 -20.21 -13.57
N HIS A 205 12.39 -21.22 -12.70
CA HIS A 205 11.26 -22.01 -12.20
C HIS A 205 10.30 -21.25 -11.26
N HIS A 206 10.72 -20.09 -10.72
CA HIS A 206 9.86 -19.21 -9.92
C HIS A 206 8.94 -18.33 -10.76
N LYS A 207 9.23 -18.15 -12.06
CA LYS A 207 8.45 -17.33 -12.97
C LYS A 207 6.99 -17.80 -13.04
N ARG A 208 6.05 -16.87 -13.07
CA ARG A 208 4.61 -17.14 -13.23
C ARG A 208 4.04 -16.16 -14.22
N ASN A 209 3.39 -16.64 -15.28
CA ASN A 209 2.82 -15.79 -16.33
C ASN A 209 3.82 -14.73 -16.83
N GLY A 210 5.03 -15.20 -17.16
CA GLY A 210 6.12 -14.35 -17.68
C GLY A 210 6.85 -13.49 -16.65
N ASN A 211 6.36 -13.33 -15.43
CA ASN A 211 6.93 -12.36 -14.50
C ASN A 211 7.49 -12.97 -13.21
N PHE A 212 8.27 -12.15 -12.53
CA PHE A 212 8.74 -12.39 -11.17
C PHE A 212 7.99 -11.46 -10.22
N PHE A 213 7.04 -12.06 -9.47
CA PHE A 213 6.29 -11.39 -8.40
C PHE A 213 5.60 -10.10 -8.87
N ALA A 214 5.04 -10.12 -10.07
CA ALA A 214 4.37 -8.99 -10.71
C ALA A 214 5.24 -7.72 -10.87
N SER A 215 6.57 -7.76 -10.69
CA SER A 215 7.43 -6.56 -10.79
C SER A 215 8.07 -6.43 -12.17
N PRO A 216 7.86 -5.31 -12.88
CA PRO A 216 8.55 -5.02 -14.13
C PRO A 216 10.07 -4.88 -13.96
N ALA A 217 10.57 -4.17 -12.93
CA ALA A 217 12.02 -4.08 -12.68
C ALA A 217 12.67 -5.44 -12.42
N SER A 218 12.02 -6.28 -11.60
CA SER A 218 12.52 -7.63 -11.29
C SER A 218 12.59 -8.50 -12.55
N THR A 219 11.54 -8.44 -13.38
CA THR A 219 11.46 -9.20 -14.64
C THR A 219 12.45 -8.69 -15.68
N ALA A 220 12.69 -7.38 -15.75
CA ALA A 220 13.73 -6.77 -16.58
C ALA A 220 15.14 -7.22 -16.15
N ALA A 221 15.42 -7.23 -14.85
CA ALA A 221 16.69 -7.72 -14.31
C ALA A 221 16.91 -9.20 -14.65
N TYR A 222 15.86 -10.02 -14.58
CA TYR A 222 15.91 -11.41 -15.02
C TYR A 222 16.26 -11.56 -16.49
N LEU A 223 15.55 -10.87 -17.40
CA LEU A 223 15.85 -10.92 -18.85
C LEU A 223 17.28 -10.49 -19.19
N MET A 224 17.84 -9.53 -18.45
CA MET A 224 19.21 -9.08 -18.65
C MET A 224 20.26 -10.07 -18.15
N SER A 225 19.88 -11.01 -17.29
CA SER A 225 20.82 -11.86 -16.53
C SER A 225 20.76 -13.34 -16.89
N VAL A 226 19.73 -13.79 -17.61
CA VAL A 226 19.62 -15.19 -18.08
C VAL A 226 20.51 -15.48 -19.28
N SER A 227 20.99 -16.72 -19.37
CA SER A 227 21.81 -17.20 -20.49
C SER A 227 21.00 -17.49 -21.75
N VAL A 228 19.71 -17.83 -21.59
CA VAL A 228 18.77 -18.08 -22.68
C VAL A 228 17.64 -17.06 -22.61
N TRP A 229 17.39 -16.39 -23.73
CA TRP A 229 16.32 -15.39 -23.82
C TRP A 229 14.94 -15.99 -23.54
N ASP A 230 14.17 -15.31 -22.69
CA ASP A 230 12.86 -15.77 -22.23
C ASP A 230 11.74 -14.95 -22.86
N GLU A 231 11.15 -15.47 -23.93
CA GLU A 231 10.09 -14.79 -24.69
C GLU A 231 8.83 -14.55 -23.85
N GLU A 232 8.56 -15.37 -22.82
CA GLU A 232 7.41 -15.16 -21.93
C GLU A 232 7.59 -13.92 -21.05
N ALA A 233 8.82 -13.71 -20.55
CA ALA A 233 9.16 -12.53 -19.76
C ALA A 233 9.23 -11.25 -20.60
N GLU A 234 9.71 -11.34 -21.84
CA GLU A 234 9.61 -10.22 -22.78
C GLU A 234 8.14 -9.86 -23.05
N ASN A 235 7.30 -10.87 -23.36
CA ASN A 235 5.88 -10.66 -23.63
C ASN A 235 5.14 -10.03 -22.45
N TYR A 236 5.47 -10.43 -21.21
CA TYR A 236 4.96 -9.79 -20.01
C TYR A 236 5.30 -8.29 -19.99
N LEU A 237 6.57 -7.91 -20.18
CA LEU A 237 6.94 -6.49 -20.15
C LEU A 237 6.29 -5.68 -21.29
N ARG A 238 6.22 -6.23 -22.51
CA ARG A 238 5.47 -5.60 -23.62
C ARG A 238 4.01 -5.38 -23.25
N HIS A 239 3.43 -6.37 -22.57
CA HIS A 239 2.06 -6.30 -22.13
C HIS A 239 1.86 -5.19 -21.10
N VAL A 240 2.70 -5.12 -20.05
CA VAL A 240 2.63 -4.06 -19.05
C VAL A 240 2.75 -2.68 -19.69
N ILE A 241 3.68 -2.49 -20.63
CA ILE A 241 3.86 -1.23 -21.36
C ILE A 241 2.57 -0.81 -22.09
N GLU A 242 1.91 -1.73 -22.80
CA GLU A 242 0.65 -1.41 -23.49
C GLU A 242 -0.48 -1.07 -22.50
N GLN A 243 -0.57 -1.79 -21.37
CA GLN A 243 -1.57 -1.48 -20.33
C GLN A 243 -1.36 -0.10 -19.69
N TYR A 244 -0.10 0.31 -19.51
CA TYR A 244 0.24 1.60 -18.89
C TYR A 244 0.25 2.79 -19.85
N LYS A 245 0.01 2.56 -21.15
CA LYS A 245 -0.03 3.60 -22.19
C LYS A 245 -1.02 4.73 -21.90
N VAL A 246 -2.08 4.44 -21.16
CA VAL A 246 -3.05 5.43 -20.64
C VAL A 246 -2.43 6.49 -19.73
N TYR A 247 -1.27 6.19 -19.13
CA TYR A 247 -0.50 7.11 -18.30
C TYR A 247 0.67 7.76 -19.05
N GLY A 248 1.13 7.14 -20.14
CA GLY A 248 2.20 7.63 -21.00
C GLY A 248 2.83 6.50 -21.80
N ASN A 249 3.23 6.76 -23.05
CA ASN A 249 3.86 5.73 -23.87
C ASN A 249 5.20 5.30 -23.26
N GLY A 250 5.41 3.99 -23.07
CA GLY A 250 6.64 3.42 -22.53
C GLY A 250 6.76 3.40 -21.01
N VAL A 251 5.82 3.98 -20.27
CA VAL A 251 5.84 3.90 -18.80
C VAL A 251 5.28 2.56 -18.31
N VAL A 252 5.74 2.10 -17.16
CA VAL A 252 5.20 0.95 -16.43
C VAL A 252 4.93 1.32 -14.97
N GLY A 253 4.14 0.52 -14.24
CA GLY A 253 3.99 0.64 -12.79
C GLY A 253 5.05 -0.16 -12.02
N CYS A 254 4.99 -0.11 -10.69
CA CYS A 254 5.84 -0.96 -9.84
C CYS A 254 5.35 -2.40 -9.74
N ALA A 255 4.06 -2.64 -9.97
CA ALA A 255 3.51 -3.99 -10.09
C ALA A 255 2.41 -4.09 -11.16
N TRP A 256 2.32 -5.25 -11.80
CA TRP A 256 1.21 -5.64 -12.66
C TRP A 256 1.11 -7.17 -12.81
N PRO A 257 -0.09 -7.79 -12.71
CA PRO A 257 -1.37 -7.16 -12.33
C PRO A 257 -1.44 -6.90 -10.82
N THR A 258 -2.51 -6.21 -10.38
CA THR A 258 -2.79 -5.88 -8.96
C THR A 258 -4.26 -6.11 -8.60
N THR A 259 -4.92 -6.96 -9.39
CA THR A 259 -6.37 -7.24 -9.38
C THR A 259 -6.97 -7.50 -8.00
N VAL A 260 -6.30 -8.28 -7.14
CA VAL A 260 -6.86 -8.67 -5.83
C VAL A 260 -6.97 -7.44 -4.94
N MET A 261 -5.91 -6.64 -4.86
CA MET A 261 -5.87 -5.44 -4.04
C MET A 261 -6.89 -4.41 -4.54
N ASP A 262 -6.89 -4.12 -5.85
CA ASP A 262 -7.81 -3.16 -6.48
C ASP A 262 -9.29 -3.50 -6.19
N PHE A 263 -9.69 -4.77 -6.39
CA PHE A 263 -11.05 -5.20 -6.10
C PHE A 263 -11.35 -5.18 -4.60
N SER A 264 -10.49 -5.78 -3.79
CA SER A 264 -10.81 -6.07 -2.39
C SER A 264 -10.88 -4.81 -1.55
N TRP A 265 -9.92 -3.89 -1.71
CA TRP A 265 -9.98 -2.61 -1.00
C TRP A 265 -11.16 -1.77 -1.43
N SER A 266 -11.43 -1.69 -2.74
CA SER A 266 -12.51 -0.87 -3.26
C SER A 266 -13.88 -1.32 -2.78
N VAL A 267 -14.15 -2.64 -2.82
CA VAL A 267 -15.41 -3.19 -2.31
C VAL A 267 -15.49 -3.05 -0.79
N CYS A 268 -14.42 -3.37 -0.04
CA CYS A 268 -14.42 -3.18 1.41
C CYS A 268 -14.68 -1.72 1.81
N ASN A 269 -14.07 -0.74 1.13
CA ASN A 269 -14.29 0.67 1.43
C ASN A 269 -15.76 1.09 1.26
N ILE A 270 -16.40 0.65 0.16
CA ILE A 270 -17.82 0.90 -0.10
C ILE A 270 -18.68 0.19 0.96
N MET A 271 -18.47 -1.09 1.18
CA MET A 271 -19.33 -1.90 2.07
C MET A 271 -19.19 -1.50 3.54
N GLU A 272 -17.99 -1.10 3.98
CA GLU A 272 -17.73 -0.66 5.34
C GLU A 272 -18.11 0.81 5.60
N SER A 273 -18.66 1.52 4.63
CA SER A 273 -19.11 2.91 4.77
C SER A 273 -20.63 3.10 4.63
N GLY A 274 -21.41 2.04 4.91
CA GLY A 274 -22.87 2.12 5.03
C GLY A 274 -23.64 2.07 3.71
N PHE A 275 -23.01 1.68 2.60
CA PHE A 275 -23.74 1.34 1.38
C PHE A 275 -24.58 0.07 1.59
N LYS A 276 -25.77 0.04 1.00
CA LYS A 276 -26.64 -1.13 1.03
C LYS A 276 -26.41 -2.01 -0.20
N LEU A 277 -26.18 -3.29 0.04
CA LEU A 277 -25.85 -4.27 -1.01
C LEU A 277 -26.93 -4.35 -2.11
N ASP A 278 -28.21 -4.23 -1.74
CA ASP A 278 -29.35 -4.30 -2.67
C ASP A 278 -29.46 -3.10 -3.64
N LYS A 279 -28.69 -2.03 -3.39
CA LYS A 279 -28.61 -0.84 -4.24
C LYS A 279 -27.32 -0.78 -5.07
N LEU A 280 -26.40 -1.70 -4.87
CA LEU A 280 -25.15 -1.76 -5.63
C LEU A 280 -25.32 -2.64 -6.88
N ASP A 281 -24.44 -2.45 -7.86
CA ASP A 281 -24.47 -3.21 -9.11
C ASP A 281 -24.18 -4.69 -8.85
N LYS A 282 -25.25 -5.49 -8.84
CA LYS A 282 -25.19 -6.92 -8.55
C LYS A 282 -24.33 -7.67 -9.56
N HIS A 283 -24.34 -7.28 -10.84
CA HIS A 283 -23.56 -7.97 -11.85
C HIS A 283 -22.07 -7.80 -11.61
N SER A 284 -21.62 -6.56 -11.38
CA SER A 284 -20.22 -6.27 -11.07
C SER A 284 -19.77 -6.96 -9.78
N LEU A 285 -20.57 -6.92 -8.71
CA LEU A 285 -20.22 -7.58 -7.44
C LEU A 285 -20.15 -9.10 -7.57
N THR A 286 -21.09 -9.73 -8.28
CA THR A 286 -21.00 -11.17 -8.58
C THR A 286 -19.73 -11.48 -9.35
N ARG A 287 -19.41 -10.70 -10.39
CA ARG A 287 -18.22 -10.92 -11.20
C ARG A 287 -16.93 -10.79 -10.40
N ILE A 288 -16.80 -9.76 -9.57
CA ILE A 288 -15.67 -9.57 -8.65
C ILE A 288 -15.56 -10.76 -7.69
N GLY A 289 -16.70 -11.17 -7.10
CA GLY A 289 -16.76 -12.32 -6.21
C GLY A 289 -16.29 -13.62 -6.87
N ASP A 290 -16.74 -13.90 -8.10
CA ASP A 290 -16.32 -15.09 -8.85
C ASP A 290 -14.82 -15.10 -9.13
N ILE A 291 -14.24 -13.94 -9.47
CA ILE A 291 -12.80 -13.80 -9.72
C ILE A 291 -11.99 -14.05 -8.44
N LEU A 292 -12.34 -13.38 -7.34
CA LEU A 292 -11.63 -13.56 -6.06
C LEU A 292 -11.77 -14.99 -5.53
N HIS A 293 -12.96 -15.59 -5.64
CA HIS A 293 -13.20 -16.98 -5.27
C HIS A 293 -12.35 -17.92 -6.13
N SER A 294 -12.22 -17.66 -7.44
CA SER A 294 -11.37 -18.45 -8.33
C SER A 294 -9.91 -18.39 -7.90
N TYR A 295 -9.39 -17.20 -7.57
CA TYR A 295 -8.00 -17.03 -7.14
C TYR A 295 -7.71 -17.70 -5.81
N LEU A 296 -8.58 -17.54 -4.82
CA LEU A 296 -8.47 -18.26 -3.54
C LEU A 296 -8.51 -19.76 -3.76
N THR A 297 -9.38 -20.27 -4.64
CA THR A 297 -9.47 -21.70 -4.93
C THR A 297 -8.17 -22.22 -5.56
N SER A 298 -7.58 -21.47 -6.51
CA SER A 298 -6.33 -21.89 -7.17
C SER A 298 -5.10 -21.81 -6.28
N GLU A 299 -5.10 -20.94 -5.27
CA GLU A 299 -3.95 -20.69 -4.38
C GLU A 299 -4.16 -21.30 -2.98
N ASN A 300 -5.03 -22.31 -2.87
CA ASN A 300 -5.28 -23.04 -1.62
C ASN A 300 -5.75 -22.15 -0.45
N GLY A 301 -6.60 -21.17 -0.74
CA GLY A 301 -7.32 -20.36 0.23
C GLY A 301 -6.58 -19.15 0.81
N ILE A 302 -5.35 -18.89 0.36
CA ILE A 302 -4.60 -17.67 0.70
C ILE A 302 -4.02 -17.06 -0.58
N ILE A 303 -4.00 -15.74 -0.69
CA ILE A 303 -3.56 -14.99 -1.89
C ILE A 303 -2.78 -13.73 -1.50
N GLY A 304 -2.08 -13.12 -2.46
CA GLY A 304 -1.49 -11.79 -2.30
C GLY A 304 -2.23 -10.76 -3.15
N PHE A 305 -1.66 -9.57 -3.34
CA PHE A 305 -2.23 -8.47 -4.14
C PHE A 305 -2.58 -8.83 -5.60
N ALA A 306 -2.11 -9.97 -6.09
CA ALA A 306 -2.39 -10.53 -7.41
C ALA A 306 -2.37 -12.07 -7.36
N PRO A 307 -2.95 -12.77 -8.35
CA PRO A 307 -2.74 -14.22 -8.48
C PRO A 307 -1.25 -14.52 -8.70
N ASN A 308 -0.79 -15.69 -8.26
CA ASN A 308 0.58 -16.17 -8.42
C ASN A 308 1.72 -15.37 -7.74
N VAL A 309 1.41 -14.33 -6.96
CA VAL A 309 2.39 -13.70 -6.05
C VAL A 309 2.39 -14.42 -4.69
N THR A 310 3.37 -14.14 -3.84
CA THR A 310 3.40 -14.80 -2.51
C THR A 310 2.21 -14.31 -1.67
N PRO A 311 1.43 -15.22 -1.08
CA PRO A 311 0.31 -14.82 -0.23
C PRO A 311 0.73 -14.05 1.02
N ASP A 312 -0.15 -13.13 1.44
CA ASP A 312 -0.03 -12.40 2.69
C ASP A 312 -1.38 -12.26 3.39
N ALA A 313 -1.33 -11.97 4.69
CA ALA A 313 -2.50 -11.80 5.51
C ALA A 313 -3.35 -10.57 5.15
N ASP A 314 -2.75 -9.53 4.56
CA ASP A 314 -3.46 -8.28 4.30
C ASP A 314 -4.44 -8.46 3.13
N ASP A 315 -3.89 -8.82 1.97
CA ASP A 315 -4.65 -9.09 0.75
C ASP A 315 -5.60 -10.27 0.92
N THR A 316 -5.14 -11.35 1.59
CA THR A 316 -6.02 -12.48 1.91
C THR A 316 -7.20 -12.03 2.77
N SER A 317 -6.97 -11.27 3.85
CA SER A 317 -8.05 -10.85 4.73
C SER A 317 -9.06 -9.93 4.03
N LYS A 318 -8.59 -9.02 3.17
CA LYS A 318 -9.44 -8.11 2.40
C LYS A 318 -10.26 -8.83 1.34
N ALA A 319 -9.68 -9.81 0.64
CA ALA A 319 -10.42 -10.64 -0.31
C ALA A 319 -11.52 -11.45 0.39
N LEU A 320 -11.19 -12.06 1.54
CA LEU A 320 -12.17 -12.79 2.36
C LEU A 320 -13.26 -11.87 2.92
N ALA A 321 -12.92 -10.66 3.36
CA ALA A 321 -13.89 -9.66 3.79
C ALA A 321 -14.82 -9.22 2.66
N THR A 322 -14.27 -9.01 1.46
CA THR A 322 -15.06 -8.69 0.26
C THR A 322 -16.09 -9.77 -0.01
N LEU A 323 -15.67 -11.03 -0.01
CA LEU A 323 -16.53 -12.20 -0.20
C LEU A 323 -17.62 -12.33 0.88
N LEU A 324 -17.28 -12.04 2.14
CA LEU A 324 -18.27 -11.95 3.24
C LEU A 324 -19.31 -10.87 2.98
N HIS A 325 -18.87 -9.65 2.61
CA HIS A 325 -19.75 -8.49 2.41
C HIS A 325 -20.74 -8.67 1.26
N ILE A 326 -20.33 -9.33 0.16
CA ILE A 326 -21.19 -9.58 -1.00
C ILE A 326 -22.07 -10.84 -0.85
N GLY A 327 -21.96 -11.56 0.26
CA GLY A 327 -22.76 -12.76 0.54
C GLY A 327 -22.28 -14.03 -0.16
N ASN A 328 -21.00 -14.11 -0.52
CA ASN A 328 -20.36 -15.28 -1.13
C ASN A 328 -19.12 -15.71 -0.32
N PRO A 329 -19.25 -16.10 0.95
CA PRO A 329 -18.13 -16.29 1.86
C PRO A 329 -17.21 -17.45 1.47
N PHE A 330 -15.91 -17.31 1.78
CA PHE A 330 -14.89 -18.36 1.64
C PHE A 330 -14.35 -18.74 3.04
N PRO A 331 -13.87 -19.99 3.26
CA PRO A 331 -13.27 -20.39 4.54
C PRO A 331 -12.11 -19.49 4.99
N LEU A 332 -12.06 -19.16 6.28
CA LEU A 332 -11.01 -18.32 6.87
C LEU A 332 -9.85 -19.13 7.45
N ASP A 333 -10.01 -20.45 7.60
CA ASP A 333 -9.12 -21.29 8.40
C ASP A 333 -7.68 -21.29 7.85
N ASN A 334 -7.49 -21.29 6.52
CA ASN A 334 -6.17 -21.28 5.89
C ASN A 334 -5.40 -19.98 6.17
N MET A 335 -6.09 -18.82 6.20
CA MET A 335 -5.47 -17.55 6.58
C MET A 335 -5.01 -17.58 8.03
N ILE A 336 -5.85 -18.12 8.92
CA ILE A 336 -5.54 -18.23 10.34
C ILE A 336 -4.32 -19.14 10.53
N GLU A 337 -4.34 -20.35 9.95
CA GLU A 337 -3.23 -21.30 10.06
C GLU A 337 -1.91 -20.73 9.51
N ALA A 338 -1.96 -20.01 8.39
CA ALA A 338 -0.76 -19.49 7.73
C ALA A 338 -0.12 -18.30 8.46
N PHE A 339 -0.92 -17.42 9.06
CA PHE A 339 -0.47 -16.09 9.48
C PHE A 339 -0.65 -15.81 10.99
N GLU A 340 -1.40 -16.63 11.73
CA GLU A 340 -1.54 -16.46 13.18
C GLU A 340 -0.22 -16.79 13.90
N VAL A 341 0.34 -15.81 14.63
CA VAL A 341 1.46 -16.04 15.56
C VAL A 341 1.02 -15.78 17.01
N SER A 342 1.91 -15.97 17.97
CA SER A 342 1.55 -15.94 19.41
C SER A 342 0.93 -14.62 19.87
N THR A 343 1.33 -13.48 19.30
CA THR A 343 0.90 -12.15 19.75
C THR A 343 0.04 -11.38 18.75
N HIS A 344 0.10 -11.72 17.47
CA HIS A 344 -0.54 -10.96 16.39
C HIS A 344 -0.67 -11.84 15.12
N PHE A 345 -1.08 -11.25 14.00
CA PHE A 345 -0.98 -11.84 12.68
C PHE A 345 0.20 -11.23 11.93
N GLN A 346 1.09 -12.07 11.40
CA GLN A 346 2.16 -11.62 10.50
C GLN A 346 1.60 -11.36 9.10
N CYS A 347 2.07 -10.33 8.40
CA CYS A 347 1.70 -10.08 6.99
C CYS A 347 2.24 -11.19 6.09
N TYR A 348 3.57 -11.33 6.00
CA TYR A 348 4.22 -12.46 5.34
C TYR A 348 4.75 -13.45 6.38
N GLN A 349 4.80 -14.73 6.00
CA GLN A 349 5.43 -15.75 6.83
C GLN A 349 6.90 -15.40 7.09
N HIS A 350 7.30 -15.46 8.36
CA HIS A 350 8.65 -15.14 8.82
C HIS A 350 9.06 -13.67 8.65
N GLU A 351 8.08 -12.76 8.58
CA GLU A 351 8.40 -11.33 8.59
C GLU A 351 9.04 -10.90 9.92
N ARG A 352 9.84 -9.82 9.87
CA ARG A 352 10.54 -9.30 11.04
C ARG A 352 9.70 -8.30 11.85
N ASN A 353 9.10 -7.36 11.13
CA ASN A 353 8.38 -6.24 11.74
C ASN A 353 6.89 -6.48 11.56
N PRO A 354 6.08 -6.46 12.64
CA PRO A 354 4.65 -6.61 12.53
C PRO A 354 4.02 -5.38 11.85
N SER A 355 2.79 -5.52 11.37
CA SER A 355 2.01 -4.41 10.82
C SER A 355 0.71 -4.20 11.59
N VAL A 356 0.46 -2.95 11.96
CA VAL A 356 -0.78 -2.54 12.63
C VAL A 356 -1.95 -2.60 11.66
N THR A 357 -1.73 -2.16 10.41
CA THR A 357 -2.79 -2.11 9.38
C THR A 357 -3.26 -3.51 9.00
N VAL A 358 -2.32 -4.45 8.80
CA VAL A 358 -2.64 -5.86 8.52
C VAL A 358 -3.46 -6.49 9.66
N ASN A 359 -3.06 -6.24 10.91
CA ASN A 359 -3.81 -6.76 12.06
C ASN A 359 -5.22 -6.15 12.14
N CYS A 360 -5.38 -4.87 11.80
CA CYS A 360 -6.72 -4.27 11.70
C CYS A 360 -7.55 -4.86 10.55
N ASN A 361 -6.95 -5.16 9.40
CA ASN A 361 -7.66 -5.72 8.26
C ASN A 361 -8.10 -7.18 8.54
N VAL A 362 -7.23 -8.02 9.09
CA VAL A 362 -7.60 -9.35 9.60
C VAL A 362 -8.71 -9.25 10.63
N LEU A 363 -8.58 -8.34 11.60
CA LEU A 363 -9.57 -8.12 12.64
C LEU A 363 -10.93 -7.72 12.05
N MET A 364 -10.97 -6.83 11.05
CA MET A 364 -12.21 -6.45 10.36
C MET A 364 -12.89 -7.63 9.68
N THR A 365 -12.13 -8.53 9.06
CA THR A 365 -12.66 -9.78 8.47
C THR A 365 -13.29 -10.67 9.54
N LEU A 366 -12.59 -10.89 10.65
CA LEU A 366 -13.08 -11.74 11.74
C LEU A 366 -14.31 -11.14 12.45
N LEU A 367 -14.35 -9.82 12.65
CA LEU A 367 -15.48 -9.10 13.24
C LEU A 367 -16.73 -9.08 12.34
N HIS A 368 -16.57 -9.26 11.03
CA HIS A 368 -17.69 -9.36 10.09
C HIS A 368 -18.14 -10.80 9.85
N TYR A 369 -17.44 -11.79 10.39
CA TYR A 369 -17.90 -13.17 10.30
C TYR A 369 -19.27 -13.34 10.98
N PRO A 370 -20.22 -14.12 10.43
CA PRO A 370 -21.57 -14.23 10.98
C PRO A 370 -21.64 -14.62 12.46
N ASP A 371 -20.71 -15.46 12.93
CA ASP A 371 -20.53 -15.77 14.35
C ASP A 371 -19.11 -15.37 14.81
N PRO A 372 -18.88 -14.12 15.24
CA PRO A 372 -17.55 -13.66 15.62
C PRO A 372 -17.01 -14.35 16.88
N ASN A 373 -17.85 -15.02 17.69
CA ASN A 373 -17.38 -15.76 18.86
C ASN A 373 -16.53 -16.98 18.46
N LYS A 374 -16.71 -17.53 17.25
CA LYS A 374 -15.86 -18.61 16.72
C LYS A 374 -14.38 -18.22 16.75
N TYR A 375 -14.08 -16.94 16.54
CA TYR A 375 -12.72 -16.40 16.47
C TYR A 375 -12.41 -15.43 17.61
N SER A 376 -13.09 -15.56 18.77
CA SER A 376 -12.93 -14.62 19.89
C SER A 376 -11.46 -14.47 20.33
N LYS A 377 -10.72 -15.58 20.41
CA LYS A 377 -9.30 -15.57 20.77
C LYS A 377 -8.45 -14.78 19.77
N GLN A 378 -8.65 -15.00 18.49
CA GLN A 378 -7.94 -14.31 17.41
C GLN A 378 -8.29 -12.81 17.39
N ILE A 379 -9.57 -12.48 17.52
CA ILE A 379 -10.10 -11.11 17.58
C ILE A 379 -9.46 -10.36 18.75
N LEU A 380 -9.48 -10.93 19.96
CA LEU A 380 -8.95 -10.28 21.15
C LEU A 380 -7.43 -10.12 21.08
N LYS A 381 -6.72 -11.14 20.58
CA LYS A 381 -5.27 -11.05 20.37
C LYS A 381 -4.88 -9.91 19.42
N ALA A 382 -5.48 -9.87 18.23
CA ALA A 382 -5.20 -8.81 17.26
C ALA A 382 -5.59 -7.41 17.81
N SER A 383 -6.69 -7.34 18.55
CA SER A 383 -7.13 -6.10 19.19
C SER A 383 -6.16 -5.61 20.27
N GLU A 384 -5.66 -6.52 21.11
CA GLU A 384 -4.66 -6.20 22.13
C GLU A 384 -3.34 -5.74 21.51
N PHE A 385 -2.89 -6.41 20.45
CA PHE A 385 -1.71 -5.98 19.69
C PHE A 385 -1.88 -4.53 19.19
N VAL A 386 -2.93 -4.26 18.40
CA VAL A 386 -3.19 -2.93 17.84
C VAL A 386 -3.29 -1.86 18.94
N ILE A 387 -4.06 -2.13 19.99
CA ILE A 387 -4.25 -1.17 21.08
C ILE A 387 -2.95 -0.92 21.86
N ASN A 388 -2.11 -1.94 22.06
CA ASN A 388 -0.83 -1.75 22.74
C ASN A 388 0.15 -0.90 21.91
N GLU A 389 0.16 -1.02 20.58
CA GLU A 389 0.97 -0.15 19.71
C GLU A 389 0.59 1.33 19.87
N TYR A 390 -0.72 1.64 19.90
CA TYR A 390 -1.19 3.01 20.14
C TYR A 390 -0.98 3.49 21.58
N TRP A 391 -1.21 2.61 22.56
CA TRP A 391 -1.16 2.94 23.98
C TRP A 391 0.27 3.26 24.43
N ASN A 392 1.26 2.51 23.94
CA ASN A 392 2.66 2.68 24.32
C ASN A 392 3.41 3.71 23.46
N SER A 393 2.81 4.16 22.35
CA SER A 393 3.44 5.16 21.49
C SER A 393 3.21 6.58 22.00
N ASN A 394 4.28 7.38 22.08
CA ASN A 394 4.19 8.82 22.30
C ASN A 394 4.09 9.62 20.99
N ARG A 395 4.10 8.93 19.84
CA ARG A 395 4.01 9.51 18.50
C ARG A 395 2.75 9.01 17.80
N VAL A 396 2.52 9.52 16.59
CA VAL A 396 1.52 8.94 15.71
C VAL A 396 2.00 7.54 15.31
N VAL A 397 1.07 6.58 15.24
CA VAL A 397 1.39 5.21 14.84
C VAL A 397 1.54 5.17 13.33
N GLU A 398 2.67 4.66 12.89
CA GLU A 398 3.03 4.50 11.47
C GLU A 398 2.91 3.02 11.08
N ASP A 399 2.89 2.75 9.78
CA ASP A 399 2.86 1.39 9.26
C ASP A 399 3.71 1.26 7.99
N LYS A 400 4.41 0.12 7.88
CA LYS A 400 5.41 -0.13 6.84
C LYS A 400 4.86 -0.25 5.41
N TRP A 401 3.54 -0.26 5.23
CA TRP A 401 2.89 -0.33 3.92
C TRP A 401 2.31 1.01 3.44
N HIS A 402 2.26 2.02 4.31
CA HIS A 402 1.55 3.26 4.02
C HIS A 402 2.23 4.47 4.67
N ALA A 403 2.61 5.46 3.86
CA ALA A 403 3.31 6.66 4.31
C ALA A 403 2.41 7.62 5.10
N SER A 404 1.09 7.60 4.84
CA SER A 404 0.16 8.43 5.62
C SER A 404 -0.07 7.84 7.01
N PRO A 405 0.06 8.65 8.09
CA PRO A 405 -0.32 8.25 9.43
C PRO A 405 -1.84 8.06 9.62
N TRP A 406 -2.65 8.55 8.68
CA TRP A 406 -4.10 8.51 8.78
C TRP A 406 -4.70 7.17 8.36
N TYR A 407 -3.98 6.38 7.56
CA TYR A 407 -4.44 5.04 7.18
C TYR A 407 -4.48 4.07 8.37
N PRO A 408 -3.42 3.93 9.20
CA PRO A 408 -3.49 3.20 10.47
C PRO A 408 -4.63 3.67 11.38
N GLY A 409 -4.86 5.00 11.45
CA GLY A 409 -5.96 5.59 12.22
C GLY A 409 -7.34 5.14 11.72
N LEU A 410 -7.55 5.13 10.41
CA LEU A 410 -8.79 4.66 9.80
C LEU A 410 -9.08 3.19 10.14
N VAL A 411 -8.14 2.30 9.86
CA VAL A 411 -8.39 0.86 10.04
C VAL A 411 -8.52 0.50 11.53
N ALA A 412 -7.78 1.16 12.42
CA ALA A 412 -7.93 1.00 13.87
C ALA A 412 -9.29 1.50 14.37
N THR A 413 -9.73 2.70 13.97
CA THR A 413 -11.04 3.24 14.39
C THR A 413 -12.19 2.39 13.86
N ARG A 414 -12.11 1.87 12.62
CA ARG A 414 -13.09 0.91 12.07
C ARG A 414 -13.19 -0.36 12.92
N ALA A 415 -12.06 -1.02 13.17
CA ALA A 415 -12.03 -2.29 13.88
C ALA A 415 -12.48 -2.16 15.33
N MET A 416 -11.96 -1.16 16.05
CA MET A 416 -12.26 -0.99 17.48
C MET A 416 -13.71 -0.54 17.72
N THR A 417 -14.27 0.35 16.90
CA THR A 417 -15.69 0.73 17.03
C THR A 417 -16.63 -0.42 16.73
N LYS A 418 -16.30 -1.28 15.75
CA LYS A 418 -17.05 -2.51 15.46
C LYS A 418 -16.95 -3.50 16.61
N LEU A 419 -15.78 -3.68 17.22
CA LEU A 419 -15.59 -4.54 18.39
C LEU A 419 -16.47 -4.07 19.56
N LEU A 420 -16.44 -2.78 19.90
CA LEU A 420 -17.28 -2.22 20.96
C LEU A 420 -18.77 -2.47 20.67
N HIS A 421 -19.20 -2.29 19.42
CA HIS A 421 -20.59 -2.53 19.02
C HIS A 421 -21.01 -4.00 19.16
N LEU A 422 -20.15 -4.94 18.77
CA LEU A 422 -20.44 -6.37 18.96
C LEU A 422 -20.45 -6.76 20.44
N HIS A 423 -19.56 -6.16 21.24
CA HIS A 423 -19.53 -6.40 22.68
C HIS A 423 -20.84 -5.98 23.36
N THR A 424 -21.43 -4.84 22.97
CA THR A 424 -22.74 -4.43 23.52
C THR A 424 -23.90 -5.32 23.07
N GLN A 425 -23.75 -6.01 21.94
CA GLN A 425 -24.69 -7.03 21.47
C GLN A 425 -24.50 -8.40 22.15
N GLY A 426 -23.54 -8.52 23.08
CA GLY A 426 -23.30 -9.74 23.84
C GLY A 426 -22.34 -10.73 23.18
N TYR A 427 -21.65 -10.35 22.11
CA TYR A 427 -20.51 -11.10 21.56
C TYR A 427 -19.22 -10.76 22.31
N LEU A 428 -18.18 -11.57 22.13
CA LEU A 428 -16.82 -11.30 22.64
C LEU A 428 -16.76 -11.08 24.16
N LYS A 429 -17.54 -11.83 24.93
CA LYS A 429 -17.62 -11.70 26.41
C LYS A 429 -16.30 -11.97 27.14
N ASP A 430 -15.36 -12.63 26.47
CA ASP A 430 -14.01 -12.88 26.98
C ASP A 430 -13.12 -11.62 26.95
N ALA A 431 -13.58 -10.54 26.30
CA ALA A 431 -12.87 -9.26 26.28
C ALA A 431 -12.72 -8.71 27.70
N SER A 432 -11.51 -8.31 28.07
CA SER A 432 -11.30 -7.71 29.39
C SER A 432 -12.02 -6.36 29.49
N GLU A 433 -12.64 -6.10 30.65
CA GLU A 433 -13.28 -4.81 30.96
C GLU A 433 -12.30 -3.64 30.79
N ASN A 434 -11.02 -3.84 31.10
CA ASN A 434 -9.98 -2.83 30.89
C ASN A 434 -9.75 -2.52 29.40
N LEU A 435 -9.74 -3.53 28.52
CA LEU A 435 -9.60 -3.32 27.08
C LEU A 435 -10.79 -2.52 26.53
N VAL A 436 -12.01 -2.97 26.84
CA VAL A 436 -13.26 -2.41 26.29
C VAL A 436 -13.60 -1.03 26.86
N ARG A 437 -13.46 -0.83 28.17
CA ARG A 437 -13.91 0.40 28.84
C ARG A 437 -12.83 1.47 29.01
N VAL A 438 -11.55 1.10 28.91
CA VAL A 438 -10.44 2.04 29.18
C VAL A 438 -9.55 2.19 27.96
N LYS A 439 -8.86 1.12 27.55
CA LYS A 439 -7.81 1.23 26.53
C LYS A 439 -8.34 1.62 25.15
N ILE A 440 -9.37 0.92 24.65
CA ILE A 440 -9.97 1.23 23.35
C ILE A 440 -10.50 2.68 23.30
N PRO A 441 -11.37 3.14 24.23
CA PRO A 441 -11.86 4.52 24.22
C PRO A 441 -10.75 5.57 24.26
N ALA A 442 -9.72 5.37 25.09
CA ALA A 442 -8.60 6.31 25.18
C ALA A 442 -7.80 6.39 23.88
N VAL A 443 -7.51 5.25 23.24
CA VAL A 443 -6.82 5.23 21.94
C VAL A 443 -7.66 5.90 20.87
N LEU A 444 -8.96 5.63 20.81
CA LEU A 444 -9.86 6.28 19.85
C LEU A 444 -9.94 7.79 20.06
N PHE A 445 -9.96 8.24 21.31
CA PHE A 445 -9.91 9.67 21.65
C PHE A 445 -8.58 10.31 21.23
N LYS A 446 -7.45 9.63 21.42
CA LYS A 446 -6.13 10.08 20.96
C LYS A 446 -6.12 10.28 19.44
N ILE A 447 -6.65 9.32 18.68
CA ILE A 447 -6.76 9.40 17.22
C ILE A 447 -7.66 10.59 16.83
N LEU A 448 -8.84 10.71 17.45
CA LEU A 448 -9.78 11.82 17.23
C LEU A 448 -9.09 13.19 17.46
N SER A 449 -8.47 13.37 18.62
CA SER A 449 -7.81 14.63 18.98
C SER A 449 -6.69 14.98 18.00
N THR A 450 -5.94 13.99 17.54
CA THR A 450 -4.85 14.19 16.58
C THR A 450 -5.42 14.64 15.24
N ILE A 451 -6.46 13.97 14.72
CA ILE A 451 -7.10 14.32 13.45
C ILE A 451 -7.67 15.75 13.49
N LEU A 452 -8.36 16.14 14.56
CA LEU A 452 -8.94 17.49 14.66
C LEU A 452 -7.87 18.59 14.70
N GLN A 453 -6.68 18.32 15.24
CA GLN A 453 -5.60 19.30 15.36
C GLN A 453 -4.79 19.48 14.07
N THR A 454 -4.88 18.54 13.13
CA THR A 454 -4.06 18.51 11.91
C THR A 454 -4.86 18.78 10.63
N GLN A 455 -6.13 19.17 10.75
CA GLN A 455 -6.92 19.58 9.59
C GLN A 455 -6.36 20.89 9.02
N ASN A 456 -6.15 20.94 7.70
CA ASN A 456 -5.74 22.13 6.99
C ASN A 456 -6.89 23.15 6.89
N ASP A 457 -6.57 24.42 6.64
CA ASP A 457 -7.55 25.51 6.54
C ASP A 457 -8.60 25.30 5.43
N ASP A 458 -8.26 24.55 4.37
CA ASP A 458 -9.16 24.20 3.28
C ASP A 458 -10.06 22.98 3.59
N GLY A 459 -9.92 22.40 4.78
CA GLY A 459 -10.65 21.22 5.24
C GLY A 459 -9.97 19.88 4.93
N SER A 460 -8.86 19.86 4.21
CA SER A 460 -8.12 18.63 3.87
C SER A 460 -7.22 18.14 5.01
N TRP A 461 -6.64 16.95 4.82
CA TRP A 461 -5.51 16.44 5.60
C TRP A 461 -4.35 16.06 4.67
N GLY A 462 -3.15 15.99 5.24
CA GLY A 462 -1.89 15.75 4.53
C GLY A 462 -1.15 17.05 4.21
N ILE A 463 0.16 16.96 3.96
CA ILE A 463 1.08 18.11 3.87
C ILE A 463 0.65 19.15 2.82
N ASN A 464 -0.07 18.75 1.77
CA ASN A 464 -0.57 19.65 0.71
C ASN A 464 -2.04 19.35 0.34
N GLY A 465 -2.82 18.78 1.26
CA GLY A 465 -4.16 18.29 0.97
C GLY A 465 -4.14 17.08 0.03
N ASN A 466 -4.36 15.90 0.60
CA ASN A 466 -4.43 14.65 -0.15
C ASN A 466 -5.85 14.07 -0.05
N PRO A 467 -6.48 13.68 -1.18
CA PRO A 467 -7.86 13.19 -1.17
C PRO A 467 -8.02 11.84 -0.46
N GLU A 468 -7.04 10.95 -0.54
CA GLU A 468 -7.06 9.66 0.14
C GLU A 468 -6.89 9.82 1.65
N GLU A 469 -5.92 10.64 2.08
CA GLU A 469 -5.71 10.99 3.49
C GLU A 469 -6.92 11.71 4.10
N THR A 470 -7.50 12.66 3.36
CA THR A 470 -8.71 13.38 3.77
C THR A 470 -9.89 12.42 3.92
N ALA A 471 -10.04 11.47 3.00
CA ALA A 471 -11.06 10.43 3.11
C ALA A 471 -10.85 9.57 4.36
N TYR A 472 -9.61 9.18 4.68
CA TYR A 472 -9.29 8.42 5.89
C TYR A 472 -9.68 9.17 7.16
N CYS A 473 -9.35 10.46 7.25
CA CYS A 473 -9.71 11.30 8.38
C CYS A 473 -11.23 11.45 8.52
N VAL A 474 -11.95 11.77 7.44
CA VAL A 474 -13.41 11.88 7.46
C VAL A 474 -14.08 10.57 7.91
N LEU A 475 -13.62 9.44 7.38
CA LEU A 475 -14.13 8.12 7.75
C LEU A 475 -13.82 7.78 9.21
N SER A 476 -12.63 8.13 9.70
CA SER A 476 -12.24 7.94 11.10
C SER A 476 -13.12 8.77 12.02
N LEU A 477 -13.32 10.05 11.70
CA LEU A 477 -14.20 10.97 12.44
C LEU A 477 -15.63 10.42 12.48
N ALA A 478 -16.18 9.98 11.35
CA ALA A 478 -17.52 9.41 11.27
C ALA A 478 -17.71 8.19 12.20
N ARG A 479 -16.65 7.37 12.38
CA ARG A 479 -16.64 6.21 13.28
C ARG A 479 -16.56 6.63 14.74
N VAL A 480 -15.63 7.51 15.10
CA VAL A 480 -15.47 7.95 16.49
C VAL A 480 -16.61 8.85 16.95
N SER A 481 -17.36 9.49 16.05
CA SER A 481 -18.62 10.21 16.36
C SER A 481 -19.68 9.32 17.00
N SER A 482 -19.54 7.99 16.93
CA SER A 482 -20.38 7.03 17.64
C SER A 482 -20.02 6.87 19.11
N LEU A 483 -18.88 7.39 19.56
CA LEU A 483 -18.46 7.30 20.96
C LEU A 483 -19.21 8.35 21.81
N PRO A 484 -19.74 7.99 23.00
CA PRO A 484 -20.56 8.90 23.81
C PRO A 484 -19.83 10.16 24.26
N HIS A 485 -18.53 10.07 24.54
CA HIS A 485 -17.73 11.19 25.05
C HIS A 485 -17.47 12.27 23.99
N VAL A 486 -17.76 11.99 22.71
CA VAL A 486 -17.69 12.99 21.64
C VAL A 486 -18.83 14.01 21.73
N ALA A 487 -19.86 13.76 22.55
CA ALA A 487 -20.99 14.68 22.73
C ALA A 487 -20.53 16.12 23.06
N SER A 488 -19.49 16.29 23.86
CA SER A 488 -18.95 17.60 24.26
C SER A 488 -18.24 18.36 23.13
N PHE A 489 -17.84 17.68 22.05
CA PHE A 489 -17.14 18.25 20.91
C PHE A 489 -17.85 17.95 19.58
N ARG A 490 -19.13 17.56 19.62
CA ARG A 490 -19.89 17.10 18.46
C ARG A 490 -19.90 18.15 17.34
N ASP A 491 -20.14 19.41 17.68
CA ASP A 491 -20.17 20.50 16.69
C ASP A 491 -18.82 20.66 15.97
N GLN A 492 -17.69 20.49 16.69
CA GLN A 492 -16.36 20.56 16.09
C GLN A 492 -16.10 19.38 15.17
N VAL A 493 -16.50 18.16 15.57
CA VAL A 493 -16.35 16.96 14.75
C VAL A 493 -17.22 17.05 13.49
N ASP A 494 -18.48 17.46 13.63
CA ASP A 494 -19.41 17.60 12.51
C ASP A 494 -18.94 18.69 11.54
N ALA A 495 -18.43 19.82 12.05
CA ALA A 495 -17.82 20.87 11.21
C ALA A 495 -16.57 20.37 10.47
N SER A 496 -15.69 19.63 11.16
CA SER A 496 -14.47 19.05 10.57
C SER A 496 -14.81 18.05 9.47
N ILE A 497 -15.78 17.15 9.69
CA ILE A 497 -16.30 16.22 8.68
C ILE A 497 -16.88 16.98 7.49
N ALA A 498 -17.68 18.02 7.72
CA ALA A 498 -18.30 18.81 6.66
C ALA A 498 -17.26 19.52 5.79
N ALA A 499 -16.21 20.08 6.40
CA ALA A 499 -15.10 20.70 5.68
C ALA A 499 -14.33 19.65 4.84
N GLY A 500 -14.00 18.49 5.42
CA GLY A 500 -13.35 17.40 4.70
C GLY A 500 -14.19 16.89 3.52
N ARG A 501 -15.49 16.71 3.70
CA ARG A 501 -16.39 16.30 2.60
C ARG A 501 -16.43 17.34 1.48
N ARG A 502 -16.49 18.62 1.81
CA ARG A 502 -16.44 19.70 0.82
C ARG A 502 -15.14 19.67 0.01
N TYR A 503 -14.01 19.42 0.66
CA TYR A 503 -12.74 19.22 -0.03
C TYR A 503 -12.77 18.01 -0.98
N LEU A 504 -13.43 16.92 -0.58
CA LEU A 504 -13.49 15.66 -1.33
C LEU A 504 -14.44 15.67 -2.54
N GLU A 505 -15.48 16.50 -2.55
CA GLU A 505 -16.50 16.51 -3.61
C GLU A 505 -15.93 16.57 -5.06
N PRO A 506 -14.96 17.46 -5.37
CA PRO A 506 -14.35 17.51 -6.72
C PRO A 506 -13.59 16.22 -7.09
N TRP A 507 -13.09 15.48 -6.10
CA TRP A 507 -12.33 14.25 -6.28
C TRP A 507 -13.21 13.03 -6.60
N LEU A 508 -14.53 13.20 -6.76
CA LEU A 508 -15.37 12.17 -7.37
C LEU A 508 -15.05 11.97 -8.85
N THR A 509 -14.64 13.02 -9.57
CA THR A 509 -14.39 12.97 -11.02
C THR A 509 -13.00 13.48 -11.43
N ARG A 510 -12.32 14.26 -10.58
CA ARG A 510 -10.96 14.74 -10.88
C ARG A 510 -9.98 13.57 -11.04
N LYS A 511 -9.05 13.69 -11.98
CA LYS A 511 -7.93 12.74 -12.13
C LYS A 511 -7.00 12.88 -10.92
N LEU A 512 -6.53 11.75 -10.38
CA LEU A 512 -5.51 11.80 -9.32
C LEU A 512 -4.17 12.28 -9.88
N GLU A 513 -3.44 13.01 -9.06
CA GLU A 513 -2.11 13.55 -9.36
C GLU A 513 -1.10 12.96 -8.36
N ALA A 514 0.21 13.20 -8.53
CA ALA A 514 1.22 12.56 -7.67
C ALA A 514 1.25 13.09 -6.23
N ASN A 515 0.41 14.06 -5.86
CA ASN A 515 0.17 14.39 -4.45
C ASN A 515 -0.64 13.29 -3.72
N ALA A 516 -1.18 12.31 -4.47
CA ALA A 516 -1.88 11.14 -3.93
C ALA A 516 -0.95 9.99 -3.49
N LEU A 517 0.38 10.09 -3.71
CA LEU A 517 1.32 9.00 -3.44
C LEU A 517 1.50 8.75 -1.94
N VAL A 518 0.80 7.75 -1.40
CA VAL A 518 0.81 7.42 0.03
C VAL A 518 1.04 5.94 0.32
N TRP A 519 1.12 5.10 -0.70
CA TRP A 519 1.42 3.67 -0.57
C TRP A 519 2.92 3.41 -0.73
N LEU A 520 3.47 2.49 0.07
CA LEU A 520 4.90 2.19 0.11
C LEU A 520 5.24 0.95 -0.75
N GLU A 521 6.03 1.15 -1.81
CA GLU A 521 6.70 0.09 -2.58
C GLU A 521 8.22 0.38 -2.57
N LYS A 522 8.99 0.05 -3.63
CA LYS A 522 10.36 0.52 -3.88
C LYS A 522 10.39 2.04 -4.02
N VAL A 523 9.29 2.61 -4.54
CA VAL A 523 8.96 4.03 -4.54
C VAL A 523 7.52 4.21 -4.08
N LEU A 524 7.13 5.43 -3.74
CA LEU A 524 5.74 5.74 -3.43
C LEU A 524 4.85 5.56 -4.66
N TYR A 525 3.65 5.07 -4.42
CA TYR A 525 2.61 4.95 -5.43
C TYR A 525 1.24 5.33 -4.86
N TYR A 526 0.27 5.49 -5.75
CA TYR A 526 -1.14 5.56 -5.41
C TYR A 526 -1.90 4.46 -6.15
N VAL A 527 -3.06 4.07 -5.64
CA VAL A 527 -3.97 3.15 -6.33
C VAL A 527 -5.26 3.88 -6.65
N GLU A 528 -5.52 4.11 -7.94
CA GLU A 528 -6.57 5.05 -8.35
C GLU A 528 -7.95 4.61 -7.84
N ARG A 529 -8.26 3.32 -7.97
CA ARG A 529 -9.57 2.77 -7.61
C ARG A 529 -9.76 2.70 -6.09
N ILE A 530 -8.69 2.43 -5.34
CA ILE A 530 -8.74 2.48 -3.87
C ILE A 530 -8.97 3.91 -3.38
N CYS A 531 -8.20 4.89 -3.86
CA CYS A 531 -8.43 6.28 -3.50
C CYS A 531 -9.86 6.73 -3.87
N ARG A 532 -10.35 6.41 -5.09
CA ARG A 532 -11.71 6.74 -5.52
C ARG A 532 -12.76 6.11 -4.61
N SER A 533 -12.61 4.84 -4.25
CA SER A 533 -13.51 4.15 -3.33
C SER A 533 -13.51 4.79 -1.93
N SER A 534 -12.35 5.25 -1.44
CA SER A 534 -12.21 5.95 -0.16
C SER A 534 -12.95 7.30 -0.20
N VAL A 535 -12.81 8.07 -1.28
CA VAL A 535 -13.54 9.33 -1.49
C VAL A 535 -15.05 9.10 -1.48
N ILE A 536 -15.55 8.13 -2.26
CA ILE A 536 -16.97 7.75 -2.32
C ILE A 536 -17.47 7.32 -0.93
N ALA A 537 -16.69 6.51 -0.24
CA ALA A 537 -16.99 6.03 1.11
C ALA A 537 -17.10 7.19 2.11
N ALA A 538 -16.15 8.12 2.12
CA ALA A 538 -16.14 9.26 3.03
C ALA A 538 -17.33 10.21 2.82
N LEU A 539 -17.72 10.44 1.56
CA LEU A 539 -18.87 11.26 1.19
C LEU A 539 -20.19 10.61 1.60
N ASN A 540 -20.30 9.28 1.54
CA ASN A 540 -21.51 8.54 1.90
C ASN A 540 -21.64 8.21 3.40
N ALA A 541 -20.52 8.08 4.13
CA ALA A 541 -20.50 7.45 5.45
C ALA A 541 -21.55 8.04 6.44
N PRO A 542 -22.30 7.21 7.17
CA PRO A 542 -23.23 7.71 8.19
C PRO A 542 -22.46 8.34 9.36
N VAL A 543 -23.00 9.46 9.87
CA VAL A 543 -22.49 10.19 11.03
C VAL A 543 -23.63 10.37 12.05
N PRO A 544 -23.55 9.76 13.24
CA PRO A 544 -22.57 8.75 13.65
C PRO A 544 -22.77 7.42 12.91
N THR A 545 -21.73 6.59 12.80
CA THR A 545 -21.84 5.28 12.11
C THR A 545 -22.75 4.29 12.85
N TYR A 546 -22.57 4.18 14.16
CA TYR A 546 -23.48 3.53 15.11
C TYR A 546 -24.13 4.58 16.00
N SER A 547 -25.39 4.36 16.41
CA SER A 547 -26.04 5.23 17.40
C SER A 547 -25.29 5.16 18.74
N PRO A 548 -24.92 6.30 19.38
CA PRO A 548 -24.13 6.30 20.61
C PRO A 548 -24.73 5.47 21.75
N GLU A 549 -26.05 5.42 21.83
CA GLU A 549 -26.80 4.63 22.82
C GLU A 549 -26.56 3.12 22.66
N THR A 550 -26.22 2.67 21.44
CA THR A 550 -25.93 1.25 21.17
C THR A 550 -24.54 0.83 21.61
N LEU A 551 -23.59 1.75 21.70
CA LEU A 551 -22.20 1.44 22.10
C LEU A 551 -21.99 1.51 23.61
N PHE A 552 -22.82 2.28 24.34
CA PHE A 552 -22.71 2.43 25.79
C PHE A 552 -24.10 2.59 26.43
N PRO A 553 -24.89 1.50 26.53
CA PRO A 553 -26.28 1.55 27.01
C PRO A 553 -26.40 2.00 28.49
N ASP A 554 -25.37 1.81 29.30
CA ASP A 554 -25.39 2.14 30.74
C ASP A 554 -25.16 3.64 31.04
N GLY A 555 -25.07 4.51 30.02
CA GLY A 555 -24.96 5.96 30.21
C GLY A 555 -23.75 6.41 31.02
N ASN A 556 -22.69 5.59 31.13
CA ASN A 556 -21.53 5.84 31.99
C ASN A 556 -20.55 6.88 31.42
N ILE A 557 -21.12 7.91 30.79
CA ILE A 557 -20.51 9.17 30.34
C ILE A 557 -19.77 9.84 31.52
N SER A 558 -20.28 9.66 32.76
CA SER A 558 -19.78 10.37 33.96
C SER A 558 -18.38 9.98 34.47
N ARG A 559 -17.79 8.85 34.07
CA ARG A 559 -16.45 8.44 34.55
C ARG A 559 -15.32 8.94 33.66
N PHE A 560 -15.55 9.03 32.35
CA PHE A 560 -14.55 9.55 31.41
C PHE A 560 -14.55 11.07 31.40
N ASP A 561 -15.72 11.72 31.51
CA ASP A 561 -15.80 13.16 31.73
C ASP A 561 -15.06 13.59 33.00
N ARG A 562 -15.03 12.75 34.04
CA ARG A 562 -14.25 12.98 35.27
C ARG A 562 -12.73 12.85 35.08
N LEU A 563 -12.27 11.96 34.21
CA LEU A 563 -10.84 11.79 33.90
C LEU A 563 -10.24 13.02 33.20
N PHE A 564 -11.06 13.82 32.53
CA PHE A 564 -10.64 15.01 31.77
C PHE A 564 -11.30 16.31 32.26
N SER A 565 -12.16 16.28 33.28
CA SER A 565 -12.70 17.48 33.91
C SER A 565 -11.63 18.13 34.79
N VAL A 566 -11.19 19.32 34.39
CA VAL A 566 -10.26 20.18 35.14
C VAL A 566 -10.80 20.59 36.53
N THR A 567 -12.08 20.31 36.82
CA THR A 567 -12.77 20.77 38.02
C THR A 567 -12.46 19.97 39.29
N GLU A 568 -11.98 18.72 39.21
CA GLU A 568 -11.58 17.94 40.41
C GLU A 568 -10.14 18.27 40.88
N ASP A 569 -9.23 18.66 39.98
CA ASP A 569 -7.84 19.01 40.36
C ASP A 569 -7.69 20.42 40.96
N LEU A 570 -8.65 21.32 40.74
CA LEU A 570 -8.64 22.66 41.35
C LEU A 570 -9.07 22.67 42.83
N ARG A 571 -9.78 21.64 43.32
CA ARG A 571 -10.21 21.58 44.74
C ARG A 571 -9.12 21.13 45.70
N LYS A 572 -7.94 20.74 45.20
CA LYS A 572 -6.77 20.44 46.04
C LYS A 572 -5.83 21.65 46.24
N PHE A 573 -6.17 22.81 45.68
CA PHE A 573 -5.39 24.04 45.77
C PHE A 573 -6.17 25.25 46.32
N THR A 574 -7.32 25.04 46.96
CA THR A 574 -8.04 26.09 47.73
C THR A 574 -8.05 25.79 49.21
#